data_AF-A0A7S2MKS2-F1
#
_entry.id   AF-A0A7S2MKS2-F1
#
_cell.length_a   1.000
_cell.length_b   1.000
_cell.length_c   1.000
_cell.angle_alpha   90.00
_cell.angle_beta   90.00
_cell.angle_gamma   90.00
#
_symmetry.space_group_name_H-M   'P 1'
#
loop_
_entity.id
_entity.type
_entity.pdbx_description
1 polymer ?
#
loop_
_entity_poly.entity_id
_entity_poly.type
_entity_poly.pdbx_seq_one_letter_code
_entity_poly.pdbx_strand_id
1 'polypeptide(L)'
;TFPEGPLKGSIGPGVWAYTPAGAKIRGLVAEEDTEYLATFYAPAAALGPDGKISGFLTGPDARAAAEKAGLGLLPNTLAEALQPKEKPTYSGPADALQMTKDGSCLSLSKFEAPGAELTNPHYVDTNKLPWIINPDAPDIGLKNMRISA
;
A
#
# COMPACT_ATOMS: atom_id res chain seq x y z
N THR A 1 3.62 4.88 -11.38
CA THR A 1 4.90 5.19 -12.04
C THR A 1 5.80 6.05 -11.17
N PHE A 2 7.08 5.70 -11.12
CA PHE A 2 8.16 6.48 -10.54
C PHE A 2 8.88 7.22 -11.67
N PRO A 3 8.83 8.57 -11.70
CA PRO A 3 9.25 9.32 -12.88
C PRO A 3 10.78 9.37 -13.07
N GLU A 4 11.56 9.35 -11.98
CA GLU A 4 13.00 9.59 -11.96
C GLU A 4 13.69 8.79 -10.83
N GLY A 5 15.03 8.69 -10.90
CA GLY A 5 15.88 8.08 -9.87
C GLY A 5 16.11 6.57 -10.04
N PRO A 6 16.77 5.90 -9.06
CA PRO A 6 17.04 4.46 -9.08
C PRO A 6 15.79 3.58 -9.14
N LEU A 7 14.66 4.19 -8.76
CA LEU A 7 13.32 3.63 -8.74
C LEU A 7 12.53 3.86 -10.03
N LYS A 8 13.10 4.54 -11.04
CA LYS A 8 12.39 4.92 -12.27
C LYS A 8 11.77 3.70 -12.97
N GLY A 9 10.47 3.78 -13.25
CA GLY A 9 9.71 2.74 -13.93
C GLY A 9 8.23 2.72 -13.57
N SER A 10 7.47 1.88 -14.27
CA SER A 10 6.06 1.61 -13.97
C SER A 10 5.95 0.25 -13.27
N ILE A 11 5.10 0.21 -12.25
CA ILE A 11 4.77 -1.02 -11.52
C ILE A 11 3.26 -1.23 -11.63
N GLY A 12 2.85 -2.48 -11.76
CA GLY A 12 1.45 -2.89 -11.83
C GLY A 12 0.98 -3.59 -10.55
N PRO A 13 -0.24 -4.13 -10.54
CA PRO A 13 -0.79 -4.89 -9.43
C PRO A 13 0.10 -6.07 -9.01
N GLY A 14 0.16 -6.35 -7.70
CA GLY A 14 0.96 -7.45 -7.15
C GLY A 14 2.47 -7.15 -7.05
N VAL A 15 2.91 -5.91 -7.31
CA VAL A 15 4.29 -5.49 -7.05
C VAL A 15 4.42 -4.96 -5.62
N TRP A 16 5.39 -5.48 -4.88
CA TRP A 16 5.79 -4.94 -3.59
C TRP A 16 7.04 -4.06 -3.74
N ALA A 17 7.09 -2.97 -2.98
CA ALA A 17 8.17 -1.99 -3.03
C ALA A 17 8.72 -1.70 -1.63
N TYR A 18 10.03 -1.47 -1.53
CA TYR A 18 10.66 -0.95 -0.33
C TYR A 18 11.39 0.37 -0.59
N THR A 19 11.04 1.38 0.21
CA THR A 19 11.73 2.67 0.22
C THR A 19 12.58 2.77 1.49
N PRO A 20 13.93 2.81 1.38
CA PRO A 20 14.79 2.93 2.55
C PRO A 20 14.73 4.34 3.16
N ALA A 21 15.11 4.44 4.44
CA ALA A 21 15.21 5.73 5.13
C ALA A 21 16.17 6.69 4.39
N GLY A 22 15.77 7.96 4.29
CA GLY A 22 16.55 9.00 3.58
C GLY A 22 16.42 8.99 2.05
N ALA A 23 15.72 8.02 1.47
CA ALA A 23 15.37 8.07 0.05
C ALA A 23 14.51 9.31 -0.25
N LYS A 24 14.78 9.93 -1.41
CA LYS A 24 14.02 11.07 -1.91
C LYS A 24 13.18 10.61 -3.10
N ILE A 25 11.88 10.78 -3.01
CA ILE A 25 10.93 10.43 -4.07
C ILE A 25 10.30 11.75 -4.55
N ARG A 26 10.43 12.07 -5.84
CA ARG A 26 9.80 13.27 -6.43
C ARG A 26 8.27 13.21 -6.34
N GLY A 27 7.72 12.01 -6.54
CA GLY A 27 6.30 11.73 -6.45
C GLY A 27 5.98 10.35 -7.01
N LEU A 28 4.78 9.86 -6.69
CA LEU A 28 4.17 8.69 -7.30
C LEU A 28 3.04 9.20 -8.20
N VAL A 29 3.01 8.73 -9.45
CA VAL A 29 1.92 9.05 -10.39
C VAL A 29 1.11 7.79 -10.63
N ALA A 30 -0.19 7.85 -10.36
CA ALA A 30 -1.14 6.82 -10.81
C ALA A 30 -1.53 7.14 -12.27
N GLU A 31 -1.35 6.18 -13.17
CA GLU A 31 -1.69 6.34 -14.60
C GLU A 31 -3.17 6.02 -14.89
N GLU A 32 -3.82 5.33 -13.96
CA GLU A 32 -5.22 4.93 -13.95
C GLU A 32 -5.73 4.87 -12.50
N ASP A 33 -7.02 4.57 -12.31
CA ASP A 33 -7.58 4.34 -10.97
C ASP A 33 -6.82 3.21 -10.26
N THR A 34 -6.05 3.58 -9.24
CA THR A 34 -5.06 2.70 -8.60
C THR A 34 -5.30 2.65 -7.10
N GLU A 35 -5.40 1.45 -6.56
CA GLU A 35 -5.29 1.21 -5.12
C GLU A 35 -3.83 0.86 -4.77
N TYR A 36 -3.31 1.51 -3.74
CA TYR A 36 -1.94 1.28 -3.26
C TYR A 36 -1.90 1.34 -1.73
N LEU A 37 -1.33 0.30 -1.12
CA LEU A 37 -1.11 0.23 0.31
C LEU A 37 0.33 0.62 0.64
N ALA A 38 0.48 1.65 1.47
CA ALA A 38 1.76 2.09 2.01
C ALA A 38 1.79 1.97 3.53
N THR A 39 2.91 1.52 4.08
CA THR A 39 3.21 1.63 5.51
C THR A 39 4.41 2.53 5.68
N PHE A 40 4.25 3.58 6.50
CA PHE A 40 5.31 4.51 6.82
C PHE A 40 5.80 4.24 8.24
N TYR A 41 7.11 4.08 8.38
CA TYR A 41 7.78 4.09 9.68
C TYR A 41 8.48 5.44 9.83
N ALA A 42 8.05 6.24 10.81
CA ALA A 42 8.39 7.64 10.98
C ALA A 42 7.70 8.61 9.97
N PRO A 43 7.79 9.94 10.17
CA PRO A 43 7.20 10.94 9.28
C PRO A 43 7.74 10.90 7.85
N ALA A 44 6.89 11.27 6.88
CA ALA A 44 7.34 11.61 5.53
C ALA A 44 7.63 13.11 5.43
N ALA A 45 8.82 13.50 4.99
CA ALA A 45 9.18 14.91 4.83
C ALA A 45 8.87 15.41 3.41
N ALA A 46 8.11 16.49 3.30
CA ALA A 46 7.99 17.24 2.06
C ALA A 46 9.25 18.09 1.86
N LEU A 47 9.76 18.12 0.63
CA LEU A 47 10.93 18.93 0.27
C LEU A 47 10.51 20.10 -0.63
N GLY A 48 11.05 21.28 -0.37
CA GLY A 48 10.93 22.44 -1.25
C GLY A 48 11.84 22.33 -2.48
N PRO A 49 11.72 23.27 -3.45
CA PRO A 49 12.56 23.30 -4.65
C PRO A 49 14.06 23.42 -4.36
N ASP A 50 14.43 23.98 -3.20
CA ASP A 50 15.82 24.11 -2.72
C ASP A 50 16.33 22.84 -2.02
N GLY A 51 15.52 21.78 -1.97
CA GLY A 51 15.84 20.51 -1.32
C GLY A 51 15.77 20.53 0.20
N LYS A 52 15.32 21.64 0.81
CA LYS A 52 15.09 21.73 2.26
C LYS A 52 13.73 21.17 2.64
N ILE A 53 13.61 20.75 3.90
CA ILE A 53 12.34 20.29 4.45
C ILE A 53 11.37 21.47 4.50
N SER A 54 10.23 21.33 3.83
CA SER A 54 9.13 22.29 3.83
C SER A 54 7.99 21.88 4.77
N GLY A 55 7.94 20.62 5.19
CA GLY A 55 6.95 20.12 6.14
C GLY A 55 7.08 18.62 6.42
N PHE A 56 6.28 18.15 7.35
CA PHE A 56 6.16 16.73 7.68
C PHE A 56 4.72 16.27 7.51
N LEU A 57 4.55 15.04 7.05
CA LEU A 57 3.30 14.30 7.07
C LEU A 57 3.44 13.18 8.11
N THR A 58 2.56 13.21 9.10
CA THR A 58 2.56 12.28 10.24
C THR A 58 1.20 11.59 10.39
N GLY A 59 1.14 10.58 11.27
CA GLY A 59 -0.11 9.92 11.64
C GLY A 59 -1.20 10.90 12.13
N PRO A 60 -0.89 11.83 13.07
CA PRO A 60 -1.82 12.88 13.48
C PRO A 60 -2.37 13.73 12.32
N ASP A 61 -1.55 14.10 11.34
CA ASP A 61 -2.02 14.87 10.16
C ASP A 61 -3.03 14.05 9.34
N ALA A 62 -2.77 12.75 9.15
CA ALA A 62 -3.70 11.85 8.47
C ALA A 62 -5.02 11.67 9.25
N ARG A 63 -4.95 11.59 10.59
CA ARG A 63 -6.15 11.53 11.46
C ARG A 63 -6.99 12.80 11.35
N ALA A 64 -6.36 13.96 11.47
CA ALA A 64 -7.03 15.26 11.37
C ALA A 64 -7.66 15.45 9.97
N ALA A 65 -7.01 14.99 8.91
CA ALA A 65 -7.56 15.02 7.56
C ALA A 65 -8.81 14.12 7.43
N ALA A 66 -8.78 12.91 7.99
CA ALA A 66 -9.92 12.00 8.01
C ALA A 66 -11.11 12.58 8.79
N GLU A 67 -10.86 13.13 9.98
CA GLU A 67 -11.89 13.78 10.80
C GLU A 67 -12.53 14.96 10.08
N LYS A 68 -11.72 15.83 9.45
CA LYS A 68 -12.21 16.96 8.63
C LYS A 68 -13.06 16.49 7.45
N ALA A 69 -12.76 15.32 6.88
CA ALA A 69 -13.53 14.71 5.81
C ALA A 69 -14.79 13.97 6.31
N GLY A 70 -15.05 13.90 7.62
CA GLY A 70 -16.15 13.13 8.18
C GLY A 70 -15.95 11.61 8.09
N LEU A 71 -14.69 11.17 7.93
CA LEU A 71 -14.31 9.76 7.84
C LEU A 71 -13.92 9.25 9.23
N GLY A 72 -14.73 8.34 9.77
CA GLY A 72 -14.40 7.63 11.01
C GLY A 72 -13.26 6.64 10.79
N LEU A 73 -12.15 6.82 11.51
CA LEU A 73 -11.04 5.88 11.51
C LEU A 73 -11.30 4.70 12.46
N LEU A 74 -10.58 3.59 12.23
CA LEU A 74 -10.65 2.46 13.15
C LEU A 74 -10.12 2.87 14.54
N PRO A 75 -10.83 2.49 15.61
CA PRO A 75 -10.42 2.74 16.97
C PRO A 75 -9.14 1.97 17.30
N ASN A 76 -8.24 2.58 18.07
CA ASN A 76 -7.01 1.94 18.52
C ASN A 76 -7.21 1.17 19.83
N THR A 77 -8.32 1.43 20.55
CA THR A 77 -8.63 0.78 21.82
C THR A 77 -10.04 0.20 21.82
N LEU A 78 -10.26 -0.81 22.66
CA LEU A 78 -11.60 -1.36 22.85
C LEU A 78 -12.58 -0.30 23.39
N ALA A 79 -12.12 0.58 24.28
CA ALA A 79 -12.94 1.65 24.84
C ALA A 79 -13.44 2.63 23.77
N GLU A 80 -12.58 2.99 22.81
CA GLU A 80 -12.95 3.77 21.63
C GLU A 80 -13.91 2.98 20.72
N ALA A 81 -13.68 1.68 20.54
CA ALA A 81 -14.52 0.85 19.68
C ALA A 81 -15.95 0.67 20.19
N LEU A 82 -16.15 0.75 21.51
CA LEU A 82 -17.44 0.63 22.17
C LEU A 82 -18.21 1.96 22.23
N GLN A 83 -17.62 3.08 21.82
CA GLN A 83 -18.36 4.34 21.76
C GLN A 83 -19.46 4.26 20.68
N PRO A 84 -20.63 4.89 20.92
CA PRO A 84 -21.66 5.03 19.89
C PRO A 84 -21.06 5.67 18.64
N LYS A 85 -21.13 4.95 17.52
CA LYS A 85 -20.63 5.46 16.23
C LYS A 85 -21.66 6.45 15.70
N GLU A 86 -21.30 7.73 15.69
CA GLU A 86 -22.07 8.72 14.98
C GLU A 86 -22.12 8.39 13.49
N LYS A 87 -23.22 8.74 12.82
CA LYS A 87 -23.36 8.51 11.38
C LYS A 87 -22.24 9.28 10.67
N PRO A 88 -21.45 8.63 9.77
CA PRO A 88 -20.43 9.33 8.99
C PRO A 88 -21.05 10.51 8.26
N THR A 89 -20.41 11.68 8.36
CA THR A 89 -20.83 12.91 7.67
C THR A 89 -20.18 13.05 6.29
N TYR A 90 -19.32 12.08 5.92
CA TYR A 90 -18.69 12.00 4.60
C TYR A 90 -19.73 12.09 3.48
N SER A 91 -19.53 13.06 2.58
CA SER A 91 -20.44 13.38 1.46
C SER A 91 -19.91 12.97 0.09
N GLY A 92 -18.76 12.30 0.03
CA GLY A 92 -18.19 11.78 -1.22
C GLY A 92 -18.83 10.44 -1.63
N PRO A 93 -18.39 9.86 -2.77
CA PRO A 93 -18.82 8.53 -3.19
C PRO A 93 -18.54 7.53 -2.07
N ALA A 94 -19.60 6.97 -1.49
CA ALA A 94 -19.55 6.00 -0.40
C ALA A 94 -19.67 4.56 -0.93
N ASP A 95 -19.55 4.37 -2.24
CA ASP A 95 -19.53 3.05 -2.83
C ASP A 95 -18.37 2.29 -2.21
N ALA A 96 -18.70 1.17 -1.54
CA ALA A 96 -17.69 0.24 -1.10
C ALA A 96 -16.82 -0.12 -2.31
N LEU A 97 -15.51 -0.25 -2.10
CA LEU A 97 -14.63 -0.87 -3.09
C LEU A 97 -15.26 -2.20 -3.50
N GLN A 98 -15.85 -2.25 -4.69
CA GLN A 98 -16.47 -3.46 -5.18
C GLN A 98 -15.37 -4.32 -5.76
N MET A 99 -15.23 -5.54 -5.22
CA MET A 99 -14.56 -6.59 -5.98
C MET A 99 -15.24 -6.67 -7.34
N THR A 100 -14.45 -6.69 -8.41
CA THR A 100 -15.01 -6.81 -9.75
C THR A 100 -15.88 -8.07 -9.82
N LYS A 101 -17.13 -7.91 -10.30
CA LYS A 101 -18.16 -8.98 -10.26
C LYS A 101 -17.79 -10.23 -11.05
N ASP A 102 -16.81 -10.10 -11.96
CA ASP A 102 -16.24 -11.17 -12.77
C ASP A 102 -15.04 -11.87 -12.10
N GLY A 103 -14.65 -11.47 -10.88
CA GLY A 103 -13.51 -12.03 -10.17
C GLY A 103 -12.15 -11.65 -10.77
N SER A 104 -12.09 -10.68 -11.69
CA SER A 104 -10.86 -10.27 -12.37
C SER A 104 -9.82 -9.61 -11.46
N CYS A 105 -10.21 -9.14 -10.26
CA CYS A 105 -9.26 -8.72 -9.23
C CYS A 105 -8.48 -9.91 -8.63
N LEU A 106 -8.90 -11.14 -8.91
CA LEU A 106 -8.24 -12.40 -8.57
C LEU A 106 -7.84 -13.11 -9.87
N SER A 107 -6.89 -12.54 -10.61
CA SER A 107 -6.09 -13.35 -11.54
C SER A 107 -5.19 -14.28 -10.71
N LEU A 108 -5.74 -15.38 -10.20
CA LEU A 108 -4.96 -16.57 -9.87
C LEU A 108 -4.48 -17.16 -11.21
N SER A 109 -3.45 -16.56 -11.78
CA SER A 109 -2.69 -17.22 -12.83
C SER A 109 -2.14 -18.51 -12.22
N LYS A 110 -2.68 -19.66 -12.63
CA LYS A 110 -2.02 -20.95 -12.40
C LYS A 110 -0.62 -20.82 -13.01
N PHE A 111 0.38 -20.70 -12.14
CA PHE A 111 1.76 -20.51 -12.54
C PHE A 111 2.58 -21.61 -11.89
N GLU A 112 3.18 -22.44 -12.74
CA GLU A 112 4.30 -23.30 -12.35
C GLU A 112 5.56 -22.43 -12.44
N ALA A 113 6.24 -22.20 -11.31
CA ALA A 113 7.39 -21.30 -11.26
C ALA A 113 8.72 -22.07 -11.26
N PRO A 114 9.57 -21.90 -12.29
CA PRO A 114 11.01 -21.85 -12.09
C PRO A 114 11.38 -20.55 -11.36
N GLY A 115 12.51 -20.52 -10.66
CA GLY A 115 12.94 -19.38 -9.84
C GLY A 115 12.90 -18.03 -10.59
N ALA A 116 12.31 -17.02 -9.97
CA ALA A 116 12.15 -15.69 -10.55
C ALA A 116 13.45 -14.87 -10.42
N GLU A 117 13.92 -14.33 -11.54
CA GLU A 117 15.02 -13.36 -11.57
C GLU A 117 14.54 -12.01 -11.02
N LEU A 118 15.29 -11.41 -10.08
CA LEU A 118 14.96 -10.12 -9.49
C LEU A 118 15.17 -9.02 -10.54
N THR A 119 14.09 -8.43 -11.04
CA THR A 119 14.15 -7.43 -12.11
C THR A 119 14.53 -6.02 -11.62
N ASN A 120 14.50 -5.76 -10.31
CA ASN A 120 14.89 -4.48 -9.69
C ASN A 120 15.27 -4.68 -8.20
N PRO A 121 16.33 -4.02 -7.67
CA PRO A 121 16.72 -4.16 -6.25
C PRO A 121 15.72 -3.60 -5.23
N HIS A 122 14.73 -2.82 -5.67
CA HIS A 122 13.78 -2.14 -4.79
C HIS A 122 12.32 -2.59 -4.97
N TYR A 123 12.04 -3.42 -5.97
CA TYR A 123 10.72 -3.96 -6.25
C TYR A 123 10.76 -5.47 -6.39
N VAL A 124 9.72 -6.11 -5.89
CA VAL A 124 9.52 -7.54 -6.04
C VAL A 124 8.15 -7.73 -6.67
N ASP A 125 8.11 -8.27 -7.88
CA ASP A 125 6.88 -8.74 -8.49
C ASP A 125 6.43 -10.01 -7.76
N THR A 126 5.50 -9.85 -6.82
CA THR A 126 5.06 -10.97 -6.01
C THR A 126 4.33 -11.98 -6.86
N ASN A 127 3.72 -11.63 -7.99
CA ASN A 127 3.04 -12.61 -8.86
C ASN A 127 3.98 -13.74 -9.31
N LYS A 128 5.28 -13.44 -9.47
CA LYS A 128 6.31 -14.41 -9.85
C LYS A 128 6.85 -15.24 -8.69
N LEU A 129 6.57 -14.88 -7.44
CA LEU A 129 6.99 -15.66 -6.27
C LEU A 129 6.08 -16.87 -6.07
N PRO A 130 6.64 -18.06 -5.80
CA PRO A 130 5.86 -19.24 -5.50
C PRO A 130 5.08 -19.08 -4.20
N TRP A 131 3.92 -19.72 -4.13
CA TRP A 131 3.19 -19.86 -2.88
C TRP A 131 3.89 -20.86 -1.98
N ILE A 132 4.03 -20.50 -0.71
CA ILE A 132 4.51 -21.42 0.33
C ILE A 132 3.28 -22.16 0.85
N ILE A 133 3.25 -23.48 0.69
CA ILE A 133 2.17 -24.33 1.20
C ILE A 133 2.61 -24.95 2.51
N ASN A 134 1.79 -24.81 3.55
CA ASN A 134 1.98 -25.54 4.80
C ASN A 134 1.42 -26.96 4.64
N PRO A 135 2.21 -28.04 4.79
CA PRO A 135 1.72 -29.41 4.68
C PRO A 135 0.59 -29.75 5.65
N ASP A 136 0.59 -29.15 6.84
CA ASP A 136 -0.43 -29.37 7.88
C ASP A 136 -1.72 -28.57 7.63
N ALA A 137 -1.69 -27.61 6.69
CA ALA A 137 -2.82 -26.79 6.28
C ALA A 137 -2.77 -26.53 4.76
N PRO A 138 -3.03 -27.57 3.93
CA PRO A 138 -2.78 -27.54 2.49
C PRO A 138 -3.64 -26.53 1.73
N ASP A 139 -4.78 -26.12 2.30
CA ASP A 139 -5.68 -25.12 1.72
C ASP A 139 -5.21 -23.68 1.96
N ILE A 140 -4.12 -23.48 2.72
CA ILE A 140 -3.57 -22.15 3.03
C ILE A 140 -2.31 -21.91 2.20
N GLY A 141 -2.39 -20.96 1.27
CA GLY A 141 -1.24 -20.41 0.56
C GLY A 141 -0.65 -19.22 1.28
N LEU A 142 0.63 -19.29 1.64
CA LEU A 142 1.38 -18.19 2.24
C LEU A 142 2.28 -17.51 1.20
N LYS A 143 2.45 -16.19 1.32
CA LYS A 143 3.34 -15.42 0.46
C LYS A 143 4.12 -14.43 1.29
N ASN A 144 5.44 -14.39 1.10
CA ASN A 144 6.28 -13.42 1.77
C ASN A 144 6.04 -12.03 1.18
N MET A 145 5.28 -11.21 1.90
CA MET A 145 4.97 -9.82 1.52
C MET A 145 6.06 -8.83 1.94
N ARG A 146 6.92 -9.20 2.91
CA ARG A 146 7.99 -8.35 3.44
C ARG A 146 9.09 -9.23 4.03
N ILE A 147 10.35 -8.83 3.84
CA ILE A 147 11.48 -9.26 4.67
C ILE A 147 11.96 -8.01 5.39
N SER A 148 11.82 -7.96 6.71
CA SER A 148 12.44 -6.94 7.55
C SER A 148 13.72 -7.49 8.16
N ALA A 149 14.83 -6.80 7.94
CA ALA A 149 16.02 -6.93 8.78
C ALA A 149 15.84 -6.13 10.06
#